data_AF-A0A537P7D8-F1
#
_entry.id   AF-A0A537P7D8-F1
#
_cell.length_a   1.000
_cell.length_b   1.000
_cell.length_c   1.000
_cell.angle_alpha   90.00
_cell.angle_beta   90.00
_cell.angle_gamma   90.00
#
_symmetry.space_group_name_H-M   'P 1'
#
loop_
_entity.id
_entity.type
_entity.pdbx_description
1 polymer ?
#
loop_
_entity_poly.entity_id
_entity_poly.type
_entity_poly.pdbx_seq_one_letter_code
_entity_poly.pdbx_strand_id
1 'polypeptide(L)'
;MRSQLMAIATASPPFELRTEDVIAEATRIFAGRHRDFERMMPVFANTGIRRRQSVRPYDWFRQDQGWPERTEAYIEGATDLFRKAATEALDRSDMEAGEIDTIITVSSTGVSTPSIEARVMH
;
A
#
# COMPACT_ATOMS: atom_id res chain seq x y z
N MET A 1 -14.71 31.93 5.64
CA MET A 1 -14.33 30.74 6.45
C MET A 1 -12.93 30.31 6.01
N ARG A 2 -12.03 29.94 6.93
CA ARG A 2 -10.65 29.55 6.62
C ARG A 2 -10.53 28.04 6.82
N SER A 3 -9.96 27.33 5.86
CA SER A 3 -9.68 25.90 6.00
C SER A 3 -8.61 25.65 7.06
N GLN A 4 -8.79 24.58 7.84
CA GLN A 4 -7.88 24.15 8.89
C GLN A 4 -7.68 22.63 8.79
N LEU A 5 -6.50 22.16 9.17
CA LEU A 5 -6.18 20.75 9.26
C LEU A 5 -6.45 20.29 10.70
N MET A 6 -7.52 19.53 10.91
CA MET A 6 -7.95 19.12 12.25
C MET A 6 -7.08 17.99 12.82
N ALA A 7 -6.74 16.99 12.01
CA ALA A 7 -5.88 15.88 12.40
C ALA A 7 -5.15 15.29 11.19
N ILE A 8 -4.08 14.54 11.47
CA ILE A 8 -3.38 13.69 10.50
C ILE A 8 -3.16 12.33 11.14
N ALA A 9 -3.44 11.28 10.39
CA ALA A 9 -3.07 9.91 10.73
C ALA A 9 -2.56 9.16 9.49
N THR A 10 -1.83 8.08 9.74
CA THR A 10 -1.24 7.24 8.69
C THR A 10 -1.39 5.78 9.08
N ALA A 11 -1.63 4.91 8.11
CA ALA A 11 -1.57 3.46 8.27
C ALA A 11 -0.51 2.88 7.34
N SER A 12 0.17 1.83 7.80
CA SER A 12 1.14 1.08 7.00
C SER A 12 0.70 -0.38 6.87
N PRO A 13 0.91 -1.02 5.70
CA PRO A 13 0.68 -2.45 5.55
C PRO A 13 1.48 -3.28 6.58
N PRO A 14 1.04 -4.51 6.89
CA PRO A 14 1.61 -5.28 8.00
C PRO A 14 2.89 -6.06 7.64
N PHE A 15 3.16 -6.33 6.36
CA PHE A 15 4.29 -7.17 5.96
C PHE A 15 5.53 -6.33 5.67
N GLU A 16 6.54 -6.47 6.50
CA GLU A 16 7.84 -5.84 6.30
C GLU A 16 8.67 -6.58 5.25
N LEU A 17 9.18 -5.83 4.26
CA LEU A 17 10.09 -6.30 3.23
C LEU A 17 11.45 -5.62 3.42
N ARG A 18 12.46 -6.35 3.92
CA ARG A 18 13.82 -5.80 4.11
C ARG A 18 14.55 -5.72 2.78
N THR A 19 15.39 -4.71 2.60
CA THR A 19 16.09 -4.52 1.32
C THR A 19 16.98 -5.71 0.94
N GLU A 20 17.60 -6.38 1.92
CA GLU A 20 18.36 -7.62 1.69
C GLU A 20 17.50 -8.75 1.12
N ASP A 21 16.29 -8.94 1.65
CA ASP A 21 15.35 -9.95 1.17
C ASP A 21 14.79 -9.57 -0.21
N VAL A 22 14.53 -8.28 -0.46
CA VAL A 22 14.13 -7.78 -1.80
C VAL A 22 15.21 -8.06 -2.84
N ILE A 23 16.48 -7.83 -2.51
CA ILE A 23 17.62 -8.09 -3.39
C ILE A 23 17.73 -9.60 -3.69
N ALA A 24 17.57 -10.45 -2.68
CA ALA A 24 17.61 -11.89 -2.84
C ALA A 24 16.47 -12.38 -3.75
N GLU A 25 15.23 -11.93 -3.51
CA GLU A 25 14.09 -12.32 -4.35
C GLU A 25 14.18 -11.77 -5.77
N ALA A 26 14.59 -10.51 -5.95
CA ALA A 26 14.80 -9.95 -7.28
C ALA A 26 15.82 -10.78 -8.05
N THR A 27 16.93 -11.14 -7.41
CA THR A 27 17.96 -12.00 -8.03
C THR A 27 17.38 -13.34 -8.44
N ARG A 28 16.61 -13.99 -7.57
CA ARG A 28 15.97 -15.28 -7.87
C ARG A 28 14.99 -15.19 -9.04
N ILE A 29 14.26 -14.08 -9.18
CA ILE A 29 13.22 -13.90 -10.20
C ILE A 29 13.80 -13.51 -11.56
N PHE A 30 14.82 -12.65 -11.59
CA PHE A 30 15.27 -11.97 -12.80
C PHE A 30 16.69 -12.35 -13.27
N ALA A 31 17.54 -12.94 -12.43
CA ALA A 31 18.89 -13.33 -12.84
C ALA A 31 18.83 -14.30 -14.04
N GLY A 32 19.67 -14.05 -15.04
CA GLY A 32 19.70 -14.84 -16.28
C GLY A 32 18.52 -14.61 -17.24
N ARG A 33 17.46 -13.89 -16.82
CA ARG A 33 16.30 -13.56 -17.67
C ARG A 33 16.38 -12.16 -18.27
N HIS A 34 17.15 -11.26 -17.66
CA HIS A 34 17.38 -9.91 -18.16
C HIS A 34 18.87 -9.57 -18.16
N ARG A 35 19.39 -9.28 -19.35
CA ARG A 35 20.82 -8.94 -19.58
C ARG A 35 21.29 -7.76 -18.73
N ASP A 36 20.41 -6.80 -18.46
CA ASP A 36 20.74 -5.58 -17.69
C ASP A 36 20.48 -5.72 -16.19
N PHE A 37 19.97 -6.87 -15.72
CA PHE A 37 19.59 -7.04 -14.32
C PHE A 37 20.77 -6.79 -13.39
N GLU A 38 21.94 -7.38 -13.66
CA GLU A 38 23.16 -7.18 -12.87
C GLU A 38 23.58 -5.70 -12.81
N ARG A 39 23.35 -4.95 -13.89
CA ARG A 39 23.63 -3.51 -13.94
C ARG A 39 22.61 -2.68 -13.15
N MET A 40 21.36 -3.14 -13.05
CA MET A 40 20.30 -2.47 -12.30
C MET A 40 20.32 -2.81 -10.81
N MET A 41 20.92 -3.94 -10.42
CA MET A 41 20.95 -4.39 -9.03
C MET A 41 21.48 -3.38 -8.01
N PRO A 42 22.54 -2.59 -8.29
CA PRO A 42 23.00 -1.55 -7.39
C PRO A 42 21.94 -0.52 -7.02
N VAL A 43 20.89 -0.32 -7.83
CA VAL A 43 19.79 0.61 -7.52
C VAL A 43 19.12 0.22 -6.21
N PHE A 44 18.86 -1.07 -5.98
CA PHE A 44 18.20 -1.53 -4.75
C PHE A 44 19.01 -1.16 -3.51
N ALA A 45 20.33 -1.38 -3.54
CA ALA A 45 21.24 -1.10 -2.43
C ALA A 45 21.43 0.41 -2.18
N ASN A 46 21.39 1.23 -3.23
CA ASN A 46 21.69 2.66 -3.15
C ASN A 46 20.47 3.57 -2.91
N THR A 47 19.28 3.00 -2.69
CA THR A 47 18.06 3.80 -2.43
C THR A 47 18.00 4.45 -1.05
N GLY A 48 18.87 4.06 -0.10
CA GLY A 48 18.75 4.44 1.31
C GLY A 48 17.57 3.80 2.04
N ILE A 49 16.81 2.93 1.37
CA ILE A 49 15.68 2.22 1.96
C ILE A 49 16.20 1.00 2.70
N ARG A 50 15.87 0.88 3.99
CA ARG A 50 16.19 -0.30 4.82
C ARG A 50 15.09 -1.36 4.74
N ARG A 51 13.83 -0.91 4.73
CA ARG A 51 12.64 -1.73 4.72
C ARG A 51 11.49 -1.00 4.04
N ARG A 52 10.55 -1.76 3.48
CA ARG A 52 9.27 -1.29 2.94
C ARG A 52 8.13 -2.11 3.54
N GLN A 53 6.90 -1.63 3.38
CA GLN A 53 5.71 -2.33 3.84
C GLN A 53 4.91 -2.83 2.64
N SER A 54 4.26 -3.98 2.78
CA SER A 54 3.46 -4.63 1.74
C SER A 54 2.15 -5.17 2.32
N VAL A 55 1.10 -5.18 1.49
CA VAL A 55 -0.22 -5.77 1.82
C VAL A 55 -0.23 -7.30 1.69
N ARG A 56 0.83 -7.86 1.10
CA ARG A 56 1.04 -9.31 0.94
C ARG A 56 2.48 -9.71 1.31
N PRO A 57 2.71 -10.92 1.85
CA PRO A 57 4.04 -11.44 2.13
C PRO A 57 4.77 -11.87 0.84
N TYR A 58 6.09 -12.14 0.93
CA TYR A 58 6.89 -12.60 -0.21
C TYR A 58 6.31 -13.82 -0.94
N ASP A 59 5.82 -14.81 -0.19
CA ASP A 59 5.29 -16.06 -0.77
C ASP A 59 4.08 -15.84 -1.69
N TRP A 60 3.33 -14.76 -1.49
CA TRP A 60 2.23 -14.41 -2.38
C TRP A 60 2.75 -14.02 -3.78
N PHE A 61 3.86 -13.28 -3.86
CA PHE A 61 4.48 -12.87 -5.12
C PHE A 61 5.22 -13.99 -5.85
N ARG A 62 5.48 -15.12 -5.18
CA ARG A 62 6.10 -16.31 -5.81
C ARG A 62 5.10 -17.15 -6.60
N GLN A 63 3.81 -16.94 -6.37
CA GLN A 63 2.72 -17.62 -7.05
C GLN A 63 2.33 -16.85 -8.31
N ASP A 64 1.67 -17.52 -9.24
CA ASP A 64 1.13 -16.86 -10.43
C ASP A 64 -0.13 -16.07 -10.04
N GLN A 65 0.04 -14.76 -9.86
CA GLN A 65 -1.04 -13.85 -9.49
C GLN A 65 -1.56 -13.17 -10.75
N GLY A 66 -2.80 -13.49 -11.11
CA GLY A 66 -3.53 -12.86 -12.20
C GLY A 66 -4.07 -11.48 -11.82
N TRP A 67 -4.79 -10.90 -12.76
CA TRP A 67 -5.48 -9.62 -12.55
C TRP A 67 -6.53 -9.66 -11.42
N PRO A 68 -7.37 -10.71 -11.32
CA PRO A 68 -8.35 -10.81 -10.23
C PRO A 68 -7.69 -10.81 -8.86
N GLU A 69 -6.66 -11.64 -8.65
CA GLU A 69 -6.01 -11.80 -7.35
C GLU A 69 -5.27 -10.52 -6.92
N ARG A 70 -4.65 -9.80 -7.87
CA ARG A 70 -4.04 -8.49 -7.64
C ARG A 70 -5.07 -7.43 -7.27
N THR A 71 -6.23 -7.46 -7.92
CA THR A 71 -7.33 -6.52 -7.67
C THR A 71 -7.93 -6.77 -6.28
N GLU A 72 -8.15 -8.04 -5.92
CA GLU A 72 -8.59 -8.45 -4.58
C GLU A 72 -7.61 -7.96 -3.51
N ALA A 73 -6.30 -8.20 -3.71
CA ALA A 73 -5.26 -7.77 -2.79
C ALA A 73 -5.18 -6.23 -2.63
N TYR A 74 -5.40 -5.50 -3.73
CA TYR A 74 -5.50 -4.05 -3.69
C TYR A 74 -6.73 -3.59 -2.90
N ILE A 75 -7.92 -4.12 -3.22
CA ILE A 75 -9.17 -3.72 -2.56
C ILE A 75 -9.11 -4.00 -1.06
N GLU A 76 -8.72 -5.21 -0.66
CA GLU A 76 -8.60 -5.60 0.75
C GLU A 76 -7.60 -4.69 1.47
N GLY A 77 -6.37 -4.60 0.95
CA GLY A 77 -5.32 -3.82 1.58
C GLY A 77 -5.63 -2.32 1.66
N ALA A 78 -6.16 -1.73 0.59
CA ALA A 78 -6.51 -0.31 0.56
C ALA A 78 -7.69 -0.01 1.49
N THR A 79 -8.70 -0.88 1.55
CA THR A 79 -9.86 -0.74 2.45
C THR A 79 -9.42 -0.77 3.92
N ASP A 80 -8.55 -1.72 4.28
CA ASP A 80 -8.02 -1.84 5.64
C ASP A 80 -7.17 -0.62 6.04
N LEU A 81 -6.29 -0.16 5.14
CA LEU A 81 -5.44 0.99 5.40
C LEU A 81 -6.25 2.29 5.49
N PHE A 82 -7.24 2.45 4.61
CA PHE A 82 -8.16 3.58 4.64
C PHE A 82 -8.90 3.61 5.98
N ARG A 83 -9.52 2.49 6.39
CA ARG A 83 -10.26 2.40 7.65
C ARG A 83 -9.37 2.74 8.84
N LYS A 84 -8.17 2.15 8.93
CA LYS A 84 -7.22 2.43 10.02
C LYS A 84 -6.81 3.91 10.07
N ALA A 85 -6.43 4.48 8.94
CA ALA A 85 -5.99 5.88 8.89
C ALA A 85 -7.14 6.86 9.15
N ALA A 86 -8.34 6.60 8.61
CA ALA A 86 -9.50 7.44 8.80
C ALA A 86 -10.01 7.41 10.25
N THR A 87 -10.13 6.22 10.85
CA THR A 87 -10.53 6.07 12.26
C THR A 87 -9.55 6.80 13.19
N GLU A 88 -8.24 6.58 13.02
CA GLU A 88 -7.24 7.27 13.84
C GLU A 88 -7.26 8.80 13.64
N ALA A 89 -7.56 9.29 12.43
CA ALA A 89 -7.69 10.72 12.18
C ALA A 89 -8.94 11.30 12.88
N LEU A 90 -10.07 10.61 12.80
CA LEU A 90 -11.32 10.99 13.49
C LEU A 90 -11.12 11.04 15.00
N ASP A 91 -10.54 9.98 15.58
CA ASP A 91 -10.23 9.88 17.00
C ASP A 91 -9.33 11.04 17.47
N ARG A 92 -8.31 11.41 16.68
CA ARG A 92 -7.41 12.53 17.00
C ARG A 92 -8.06 13.90 16.88
N SER A 93 -9.08 14.03 16.03
CA SER A 93 -9.84 15.27 15.87
C SER A 93 -11.04 15.39 16.81
N ASP A 94 -11.33 14.35 17.61
CA ASP A 94 -12.55 14.26 18.43
C ASP A 94 -13.82 14.46 17.57
N MET A 95 -13.85 13.87 16.38
CA MET A 95 -14.95 13.95 15.43
C MET A 95 -15.59 12.58 15.21
N GLU A 96 -16.91 12.56 15.05
CA GLU A 96 -17.64 11.38 14.62
C GLU A 96 -17.65 11.26 13.09
N ALA A 97 -17.68 10.03 12.57
CA ALA A 97 -17.73 9.81 11.12
C ALA A 97 -18.96 10.45 10.45
N GLY A 98 -20.07 10.60 11.17
CA GLY A 98 -21.29 11.25 10.68
C GLY A 98 -21.16 12.77 10.48
N GLU A 99 -20.11 13.40 11.01
CA GLU A 99 -19.82 14.83 10.84
C GLU A 99 -19.03 15.13 9.55
N ILE A 100 -18.67 14.09 8.77
CA ILE A 100 -17.89 14.24 7.55
C ILE A 100 -18.81 14.33 6.33
N ASP A 101 -18.94 15.53 5.78
CA ASP A 101 -19.78 15.79 4.59
C ASP A 101 -19.16 15.27 3.28
N THR A 102 -17.83 15.14 3.22
CA THR A 102 -17.12 14.84 1.97
C THR A 102 -15.85 14.05 2.24
N ILE A 103 -15.66 12.99 1.44
CA ILE A 103 -14.42 12.20 1.41
C ILE A 103 -13.77 12.36 0.04
N ILE A 104 -12.47 12.66 0.04
CA ILE A 104 -11.66 12.77 -1.17
C ILE A 104 -10.57 11.69 -1.11
N THR A 105 -10.66 10.71 -2.01
CA THR A 105 -9.68 9.61 -2.12
C THR A 105 -8.84 9.77 -3.38
N VAL A 106 -7.53 9.48 -3.28
CA VAL A 106 -6.62 9.42 -4.43
C VAL A 106 -5.81 8.13 -4.37
N SER A 107 -5.74 7.40 -5.49
CA SER A 107 -4.94 6.19 -5.63
C SER A 107 -4.54 6.00 -7.09
N SER A 108 -3.30 5.58 -7.31
CA SER A 108 -2.77 5.17 -8.63
C SER A 108 -2.41 3.67 -8.68
N THR A 109 -2.67 2.93 -7.59
CA THR A 109 -2.26 1.53 -7.44
C THR A 109 -3.24 0.55 -8.05
N GLY A 110 -4.54 0.86 -8.03
CA GLY A 110 -5.60 0.00 -8.55
C GLY A 110 -6.92 0.73 -8.71
N VAL A 111 -7.90 0.06 -9.30
CA VAL A 111 -9.24 0.59 -9.59
C VAL A 111 -10.28 -0.31 -8.94
N SER A 112 -11.30 0.27 -8.32
CA SER A 112 -12.42 -0.48 -7.74
C SER A 112 -13.75 0.23 -8.00
N THR A 113 -14.78 -0.57 -8.25
CA THR A 113 -16.18 -0.12 -8.26
C THR A 113 -16.97 -1.03 -7.31
N PRO A 114 -17.60 -0.53 -6.24
CA PRO A 114 -17.50 0.84 -5.71
C PRO A 114 -16.05 1.23 -5.33
N SER A 115 -15.80 2.52 -5.17
CA SER A 115 -14.51 3.08 -4.72
C SER A 115 -14.16 2.63 -3.29
N ILE A 116 -12.91 2.83 -2.87
CA ILE A 116 -12.43 2.34 -1.56
C ILE A 116 -13.19 3.00 -0.40
N GLU A 117 -13.39 4.31 -0.43
CA GLU A 117 -14.15 5.01 0.59
C GLU A 117 -15.62 4.59 0.62
N ALA A 118 -16.23 4.31 -0.53
CA ALA A 118 -17.61 3.81 -0.58
C ALA A 118 -17.73 2.40 0.02
N ARG A 119 -16.69 1.56 -0.14
CA ARG A 119 -16.66 0.19 0.41
C ARG A 119 -16.58 0.16 1.93
N VAL A 120 -15.97 1.15 2.58
CA VAL A 120 -15.86 1.18 4.06
C VAL A 120 -17.08 1.75 4.77
N MET A 121 -18.01 2.38 4.04
CA MET A 121 -19.26 2.94 4.58
C MET A 121 -20.34 1.88 4.84
N HIS A 122 -20.10 0.64 4.43
CA HIS A 122 -20.96 -0.52 4.64
C HIS A 122 -20.37 -1.45 5.71
#